data_AF-A0A965Z409-F1
#
_entry.id   AF-A0A965Z409-F1
#
_cell.length_a   1.000
_cell.length_b   1.000
_cell.length_c   1.000
_cell.angle_alpha   90.00
_cell.angle_beta   90.00
_cell.angle_gamma   90.00
#
_symmetry.space_group_name_H-M   'P 1'
#
loop_
_entity.id
_entity.type
_entity.pdbx_description
1 polymer ?
#
loop_
_entity_poly.entity_id
_entity_poly.type
_entity_poly.pdbx_seq_one_letter_code
_entity_poly.pdbx_strand_id
1 'polypeptide(L)'
;MPATADIPATPPACLVCGNAAGNRILAAREKMDGTLESFDYVQCAACGHLHLIAPPTDLSSYYAKDYYSFHARAIPRWRQWLYRTRTAGLLGGGGVFGRALNRLKPPYYAYWLGTTGLRLGNRVLDVGCGAGNLLRILQISGLECSGIDPYLPAESTTPEGVRLIRRDLLAE
;
A
#
# COMPACT_ATOMS: atom_id res chain seq x y z
N MET A 1 18.79 18.57 -18.41
CA MET A 1 17.96 19.43 -17.54
C MET A 1 16.52 19.10 -17.90
N PRO A 2 15.73 18.40 -17.07
CA PRO A 2 14.32 18.25 -17.40
C PRO A 2 13.69 19.64 -17.29
N ALA A 3 12.88 19.97 -18.29
CA ALA A 3 12.21 21.25 -18.41
C ALA A 3 11.41 21.53 -17.14
N THR A 4 11.59 22.71 -16.57
CA THR A 4 10.59 23.32 -15.69
C THR A 4 9.28 23.35 -16.49
N ALA A 5 8.37 22.42 -16.23
CA ALA A 5 7.01 22.54 -16.72
C ALA A 5 6.51 23.89 -16.20
N ASP A 6 6.02 24.75 -17.10
CA ASP A 6 5.53 26.07 -16.74
C ASP A 6 4.50 25.95 -15.62
N ILE A 7 4.82 26.50 -14.45
CA ILE A 7 3.92 26.51 -13.30
C ILE A 7 2.68 27.30 -13.73
N PRO A 8 1.47 26.70 -13.69
CA PRO A 8 0.27 27.43 -14.06
C PRO A 8 0.13 28.65 -13.14
N ALA A 9 -0.12 29.82 -13.73
CA ALA A 9 -0.26 31.09 -13.01
C ALA A 9 -1.35 31.04 -11.92
N THR A 10 -2.31 30.12 -12.07
CA THR A 10 -3.37 29.85 -11.10
C THR A 10 -3.21 28.42 -10.56
N PRO A 11 -3.13 28.23 -9.22
CA PRO A 11 -3.10 26.89 -8.64
C PRO A 11 -4.37 26.11 -9.01
N PRO A 12 -4.27 24.81 -9.35
CA PRO A 12 -5.45 24.02 -9.67
C PRO A 12 -6.38 23.88 -8.46
N ALA A 13 -7.66 23.59 -8.75
CA ALA A 13 -8.66 23.31 -7.73
C ALA A 13 -8.33 21.99 -6.99
N CYS A 14 -8.72 21.93 -5.72
CA CYS A 14 -8.50 20.74 -4.90
C CYS A 14 -9.32 19.55 -5.42
N LEU A 15 -8.66 18.42 -5.67
CA LEU A 15 -9.31 17.17 -6.10
C LEU A 15 -10.27 16.57 -5.06
N VAL A 16 -10.14 16.94 -3.79
CA VAL A 16 -10.93 16.38 -2.68
C VAL A 16 -12.15 17.24 -2.33
N CYS A 17 -11.98 18.56 -2.18
CA CYS A 17 -13.05 19.47 -1.75
C CYS A 17 -13.46 20.52 -2.78
N GLY A 18 -12.79 20.58 -3.95
CA GLY A 18 -13.10 21.53 -5.01
C GLY A 18 -12.61 22.98 -4.77
N ASN A 19 -12.00 23.29 -3.62
CA ASN A 19 -11.54 24.66 -3.35
C ASN A 19 -10.50 25.13 -4.37
N ALA A 20 -10.75 26.29 -4.99
CA ALA A 20 -9.87 26.95 -5.94
C ALA A 20 -9.26 28.26 -5.40
N ALA A 21 -9.66 28.72 -4.21
CA ALA A 21 -9.22 30.00 -3.65
C ALA A 21 -8.13 29.84 -2.59
N GLY A 22 -7.09 30.68 -2.66
CA GLY A 22 -6.05 30.76 -1.63
C GLY A 22 -5.09 29.56 -1.54
N ASN A 23 -5.12 28.64 -2.51
CA ASN A 23 -4.23 27.48 -2.54
C ASN A 23 -2.75 27.90 -2.69
N ARG A 24 -1.83 27.14 -2.10
CA ARG A 24 -0.38 27.42 -2.12
C ARG A 24 0.34 26.47 -3.06
N ILE A 25 1.31 26.98 -3.82
CA ILE A 25 2.21 26.15 -4.63
C ILE A 25 3.49 25.85 -3.83
N LEU A 26 3.91 24.59 -3.83
CA LEU A 26 5.10 24.09 -3.15
C LEU A 26 5.94 23.29 -4.13
N ALA A 27 7.25 23.55 -4.18
CA ALA A 27 8.18 22.73 -4.95
C ALA A 27 8.88 21.73 -4.03
N ALA A 28 8.94 20.46 -4.45
CA ALA A 28 9.71 19.42 -3.77
C ALA A 28 10.54 18.64 -4.78
N ARG A 29 11.69 18.13 -4.32
CA ARG A 29 12.60 17.33 -5.15
C ARG A 29 12.48 15.85 -4.84
N GLU A 30 12.59 15.01 -5.87
CA GLU A 30 12.80 13.56 -5.77
C GLU A 30 14.07 13.30 -4.94
N LYS A 31 14.01 12.36 -3.98
CA LYS A 31 15.17 11.99 -3.15
C LYS A 31 15.35 10.48 -2.98
N MET A 32 14.35 9.67 -3.31
CA MET A 32 14.39 8.21 -3.17
C MET A 32 15.40 7.60 -4.15
N ASP A 33 15.37 8.04 -5.41
CA ASP A 33 16.30 7.59 -6.46
C ASP A 33 17.43 8.58 -6.72
N GLY A 34 17.37 9.76 -6.08
CA GLY A 34 18.42 10.76 -6.13
C GLY A 34 18.47 11.53 -7.46
N THR A 35 17.39 11.50 -8.26
CA THR A 35 17.32 12.25 -9.53
C THR A 35 17.28 13.76 -9.29
N LEU A 36 16.83 14.18 -8.10
CA LEU A 36 16.62 15.57 -7.70
C LEU A 36 15.69 16.35 -8.63
N GLU A 37 14.89 15.63 -9.43
CA GLU A 37 13.82 16.20 -10.26
C GLU A 37 12.84 16.96 -9.38
N SER A 38 12.38 18.12 -9.86
CA SER A 38 11.47 18.99 -9.12
C SER A 38 10.04 18.75 -9.54
N PHE A 39 9.17 18.63 -8.55
CA PHE A 39 7.72 18.51 -8.74
C PHE A 39 7.03 19.63 -7.99
N ASP A 40 6.03 20.22 -8.65
CA ASP A 40 5.18 21.23 -8.05
C ASP A 40 3.90 20.60 -7.52
N TYR A 41 3.58 20.97 -6.29
CA TYR A 41 2.41 20.55 -5.56
C TYR A 41 1.53 21.75 -5.28
N VAL A 42 0.23 21.53 -5.26
CA VAL A 42 -0.73 22.49 -4.70
C VAL A 42 -1.18 21.99 -3.32
N GLN A 43 -1.13 22.86 -2.33
CA GLN A 43 -1.71 22.64 -1.00
C GLN A 43 -3.01 23.44 -0.88
N CYS A 44 -4.11 22.73 -0.63
CA CYS A 44 -5.42 23.32 -0.47
C CYS A 44 -5.51 24.14 0.82
N ALA A 45 -5.97 25.40 0.72
CA ALA A 45 -6.16 26.26 1.90
C ALA A 45 -7.36 25.86 2.77
N ALA A 46 -8.35 25.18 2.21
CA ALA A 46 -9.57 24.79 2.93
C ALA A 46 -9.40 23.48 3.70
N CYS A 47 -8.90 22.41 3.06
CA CYS A 47 -8.79 21.08 3.67
C CYS A 47 -7.36 20.58 3.90
N GLY A 48 -6.34 21.33 3.45
CA GLY A 48 -4.93 20.95 3.60
C GLY A 48 -4.44 19.85 2.64
N HIS A 49 -5.30 19.32 1.76
CA HIS A 49 -4.92 18.29 0.78
C HIS A 49 -3.78 18.79 -0.12
N LEU A 50 -2.77 17.93 -0.31
CA LEU A 50 -1.58 18.18 -1.12
C LEU A 50 -1.58 17.21 -2.30
N HIS A 51 -1.47 17.72 -3.52
CA HIS A 51 -1.33 16.88 -4.72
C HIS A 51 -0.45 17.53 -5.77
N LEU A 52 0.08 16.71 -6.68
CA LEU A 52 0.85 17.17 -7.83
C LEU A 52 -0.01 18.07 -8.73
N ILE A 53 0.58 19.16 -9.21
CA ILE A 53 -0.05 20.05 -10.20
C ILE A 53 -0.09 19.35 -11.57
N ALA A 54 1.01 18.72 -11.95
CA ALA A 54 1.17 17.97 -13.19
C ALA A 54 1.74 16.58 -12.86
N PRO A 55 0.88 15.59 -12.52
CA PRO A 55 1.36 14.23 -12.30
C PRO A 55 1.97 13.67 -13.60
N PRO A 56 3.13 12.99 -13.55
CA PRO A 56 3.71 12.32 -14.71
C PRO A 56 2.71 11.35 -15.34
N THR A 57 2.61 11.35 -16.66
CA THR A 57 1.74 10.42 -17.40
C THR A 57 2.18 8.98 -17.26
N ASP A 58 3.50 8.76 -17.15
CA ASP A 58 4.08 7.46 -16.84
C ASP A 58 4.76 7.50 -15.47
N LEU A 59 4.15 6.83 -14.50
CA LEU A 59 4.73 6.67 -13.17
C LEU A 59 5.67 5.46 -13.09
N SER A 60 5.75 4.62 -14.13
CA SER A 60 6.49 3.36 -14.08
C SER A 60 7.95 3.56 -13.68
N SER A 61 8.61 4.63 -14.13
CA SER A 61 10.00 4.93 -13.78
C SER A 61 10.25 5.08 -12.27
N TYR A 62 9.26 5.55 -11.51
CA TYR A 62 9.34 5.69 -10.04
C TYR A 62 9.05 4.37 -9.31
N TYR A 63 8.60 3.34 -10.03
CA TYR A 63 8.33 1.99 -9.52
C TYR A 63 9.24 0.90 -10.15
N ALA A 64 9.98 1.21 -11.23
CA ALA A 64 10.59 0.23 -12.14
C ALA A 64 12.04 -0.20 -11.79
N LYS A 65 12.49 -0.03 -10.54
CA LYS A 65 13.77 -0.58 -10.07
C LYS A 65 13.58 -1.21 -8.70
N ASP A 66 13.79 -2.53 -8.59
CA ASP A 66 13.85 -3.29 -7.33
C ASP A 66 12.93 -2.77 -6.23
N TYR A 67 11.70 -2.38 -6.60
CA TYR A 67 10.82 -1.70 -5.68
C TYR A 67 10.54 -2.69 -4.56
N TYR A 68 10.90 -2.29 -3.34
CA TYR A 68 11.06 -3.21 -2.22
C TYR A 68 9.82 -4.09 -1.99
N SER A 69 8.64 -3.59 -2.38
CA SER A 69 7.37 -4.27 -2.29
C SER A 69 7.21 -5.49 -3.21
N PHE A 70 8.01 -5.64 -4.29
CA PHE A 70 7.94 -6.79 -5.20
C PHE A 70 8.81 -7.98 -4.78
N HIS A 71 9.61 -7.85 -3.73
CA HIS A 71 10.39 -8.97 -3.20
C HIS A 71 9.57 -9.78 -2.19
N ALA A 72 9.23 -11.01 -2.56
CA ALA A 72 8.65 -12.00 -1.66
C ALA A 72 9.55 -13.23 -1.58
N ARG A 73 9.87 -13.66 -0.35
CA ARG A 73 10.53 -14.95 -0.08
C ARG A 73 9.53 -15.95 0.46
N ALA A 74 9.71 -17.24 0.17
CA ALA A 74 8.89 -18.29 0.76
C ALA A 74 8.92 -18.20 2.30
N ILE A 75 7.76 -18.29 2.95
CA ILE A 75 7.68 -18.26 4.41
C ILE A 75 7.97 -19.67 4.93
N PRO A 76 9.02 -19.90 5.74
CA PRO A 76 9.31 -21.21 6.30
C PRO A 76 8.15 -21.74 7.17
N ARG A 77 7.93 -23.06 7.19
CA ARG A 77 6.80 -23.70 7.89
C ARG A 77 6.66 -23.28 9.37
N TRP A 78 7.77 -23.14 10.08
CA TRP A 78 7.74 -22.70 11.49
C TRP A 78 7.23 -21.26 11.63
N ARG A 79 7.57 -20.37 10.69
CA ARG A 79 7.02 -18.99 10.64
C ARG A 79 5.56 -18.99 10.26
N GLN A 80 5.15 -19.85 9.32
CA GLN A 80 3.73 -19.99 8.97
C GLN A 80 2.92 -20.41 10.21
N TRP A 81 3.40 -21.39 10.96
CA TRP A 81 2.76 -21.81 12.22
C TRP A 81 2.69 -20.67 13.23
N LEU A 82 3.77 -19.89 13.39
CA LEU A 82 3.81 -18.73 14.28
C LEU A 82 2.78 -17.66 13.85
N TYR A 83 2.72 -17.32 12.57
CA TYR A 83 1.74 -16.37 12.03
C TYR A 83 0.31 -16.86 12.25
N ARG A 84 0.02 -18.11 11.87
CA ARG A 84 -1.30 -18.71 12.08
C ARG A 84 -1.71 -18.64 13.55
N THR A 85 -0.83 -19.05 14.46
CA THR A 85 -1.14 -19.13 15.89
C THR A 85 -1.36 -17.75 16.51
N ARG A 86 -0.49 -16.78 16.17
CA ARG A 86 -0.51 -15.43 16.72
C ARG A 86 -1.63 -14.60 16.10
N THR A 87 -1.75 -14.57 14.78
CA THR A 87 -2.70 -13.71 14.08
C THR A 87 -4.13 -14.25 14.16
N ALA A 88 -4.37 -15.57 14.22
CA ALA A 88 -5.72 -16.10 14.40
C ALA A 88 -6.39 -15.57 15.68
N GLY A 89 -5.60 -15.32 16.74
CA GLY A 89 -6.06 -14.69 17.98
C GLY A 89 -6.69 -13.30 17.79
N LEU A 90 -6.28 -12.56 16.75
CA LEU A 90 -6.81 -11.23 16.42
C LEU A 90 -8.04 -11.33 15.51
N LEU A 91 -8.19 -12.44 14.80
CA LEU A 91 -9.26 -12.71 13.85
C LEU A 91 -10.45 -13.48 14.47
N GLY A 92 -10.55 -13.49 15.80
CA GLY A 92 -11.62 -14.20 16.52
C GLY A 92 -11.45 -15.72 16.58
N GLY A 93 -10.28 -16.25 16.24
CA GLY A 93 -9.91 -17.65 16.44
C GLY A 93 -8.72 -17.82 17.39
N GLY A 94 -8.04 -18.96 17.28
CA GLY A 94 -6.78 -19.23 17.98
C GLY A 94 -6.92 -19.57 19.47
N GLY A 95 -5.83 -20.13 20.03
CA GLY A 95 -5.78 -20.57 21.43
C GLY A 95 -5.28 -19.50 22.41
N VAL A 96 -5.32 -19.82 23.70
CA VAL A 96 -4.78 -18.97 24.79
C VAL A 96 -3.31 -18.63 24.55
N PHE A 97 -2.54 -19.58 24.01
CA PHE A 97 -1.14 -19.39 23.66
C PHE A 97 -0.91 -18.28 22.62
N GLY A 98 -1.70 -18.24 21.55
CA GLY A 98 -1.60 -17.19 20.53
C GLY A 98 -1.93 -15.80 21.08
N ARG A 99 -2.92 -15.72 21.98
CA ARG A 99 -3.28 -14.49 22.68
C ARG A 99 -2.16 -14.00 23.60
N ALA A 100 -1.51 -14.90 24.34
CA ALA A 100 -0.34 -14.57 25.17
C ALA A 100 0.82 -14.04 24.32
N LEU A 101 1.12 -14.69 23.18
CA LEU A 101 2.15 -14.22 22.26
C LEU A 101 1.88 -12.81 21.72
N ASN A 102 0.64 -12.49 21.35
CA ASN A 102 0.27 -11.13 20.94
C ASN A 102 0.49 -10.10 22.03
N ARG A 103 0.24 -10.45 23.30
CA ARG A 103 0.43 -9.53 24.42
C ARG A 103 1.90 -9.26 24.70
N LEU A 104 2.75 -10.28 24.60
CA LEU A 104 4.20 -10.14 24.84
C LEU A 104 4.88 -9.38 23.71
N LYS A 105 4.53 -9.71 22.47
CA LYS A 105 5.08 -9.09 21.26
C LYS A 105 3.95 -9.03 20.26
N PRO A 106 3.29 -7.89 20.04
CA PRO A 106 2.28 -7.75 18.97
C PRO A 106 2.98 -7.56 17.61
N PRO A 107 2.45 -8.13 16.50
CA PRO A 107 3.01 -7.87 15.18
C PRO A 107 2.65 -6.44 14.77
N TYR A 108 3.41 -5.83 13.84
CA TYR A 108 3.16 -4.44 13.44
C TYR A 108 1.72 -4.21 12.95
N TYR A 109 1.11 -5.24 12.35
CA TYR A 109 -0.27 -5.18 11.86
C TYR A 109 -1.34 -5.38 12.94
N ALA A 110 -1.01 -5.79 14.17
CA ALA A 110 -2.02 -6.07 15.18
C ALA A 110 -2.80 -4.83 15.62
N TYR A 111 -2.14 -3.67 15.64
CA TYR A 111 -2.78 -2.41 16.03
C TYR A 111 -4.01 -2.11 15.18
N TRP A 112 -3.89 -2.20 13.86
CA TRP A 112 -5.01 -1.94 12.96
C TRP A 112 -5.88 -3.18 12.74
N LEU A 113 -5.31 -4.40 12.77
CA LEU A 113 -6.12 -5.61 12.53
C LEU A 113 -7.18 -5.81 13.62
N GLY A 114 -6.91 -5.39 14.87
CA GLY A 114 -7.89 -5.42 15.95
C GLY A 114 -9.06 -4.45 15.77
N THR A 115 -8.91 -3.41 14.94
CA THR A 115 -9.93 -2.35 14.76
C THR A 115 -10.79 -2.55 13.52
N THR A 116 -10.39 -3.42 12.58
CA THR A 116 -11.12 -3.65 11.31
C THR A 116 -12.36 -4.53 11.47
N GLY A 117 -12.48 -5.26 12.58
CA GLY A 117 -13.55 -6.26 12.75
C GLY A 117 -13.36 -7.53 11.92
N LEU A 118 -12.21 -7.69 11.23
CA LEU A 118 -11.93 -8.89 10.43
C LEU A 118 -11.97 -10.17 11.29
N ARG A 119 -12.51 -11.23 10.69
CA ARG A 119 -12.68 -12.55 11.26
C ARG A 119 -12.21 -13.63 10.30
N LEU A 120 -11.92 -14.81 10.84
CA LEU A 120 -11.62 -16.00 10.04
C LEU A 120 -12.67 -16.22 8.94
N GLY A 121 -12.23 -16.58 7.74
CA GLY A 121 -13.08 -16.78 6.56
C GLY A 121 -13.50 -15.48 5.86
N ASN A 122 -13.16 -14.30 6.37
CA ASN A 122 -13.40 -13.06 5.63
C ASN A 122 -12.50 -12.97 4.40
N ARG A 123 -13.03 -12.30 3.38
CA ARG A 123 -12.33 -11.98 2.13
C ARG A 123 -11.68 -10.60 2.23
N VAL A 124 -10.42 -10.50 1.82
CA VAL A 124 -9.64 -9.25 1.83
C VAL A 124 -9.08 -9.00 0.44
N LEU A 125 -9.34 -7.81 -0.08
CA LEU A 125 -8.68 -7.27 -1.26
C LEU A 125 -7.72 -6.15 -0.81
N ASP A 126 -6.46 -6.24 -1.24
CA ASP A 126 -5.45 -5.20 -1.03
C ASP A 126 -5.11 -4.54 -2.37
N VAL A 127 -5.17 -3.22 -2.42
CA VAL A 127 -4.96 -2.39 -3.62
C VAL A 127 -3.62 -1.69 -3.49
N GLY A 128 -2.70 -1.92 -4.42
CA GLY A 128 -1.28 -1.59 -4.24
C GLY A 128 -0.56 -2.62 -3.37
N CYS A 129 -0.90 -3.91 -3.56
CA CYS A 129 -0.46 -4.99 -2.68
C CYS A 129 1.02 -5.37 -2.82
N GLY A 130 1.72 -4.89 -3.86
CA GLY A 130 3.03 -5.40 -4.25
C GLY A 130 3.03 -6.93 -4.37
N ALA A 131 4.07 -7.58 -3.86
CA ALA A 131 4.19 -9.05 -3.81
C ALA A 131 3.31 -9.72 -2.73
N GLY A 132 2.40 -8.98 -2.08
CA GLY A 132 1.41 -9.55 -1.16
C GLY A 132 2.00 -10.05 0.17
N ASN A 133 3.12 -9.50 0.64
CA ASN A 133 3.79 -9.98 1.85
C ASN A 133 2.88 -10.01 3.09
N LEU A 134 2.04 -8.97 3.28
CA LEU A 134 1.03 -8.94 4.33
C LEU A 134 -0.10 -9.93 4.04
N LEU A 135 -0.63 -9.94 2.81
CA LEU A 135 -1.70 -10.85 2.40
C LEU A 135 -1.36 -12.32 2.65
N ARG A 136 -0.11 -12.73 2.40
CA ARG A 136 0.35 -14.12 2.65
C ARG A 136 0.25 -14.50 4.12
N ILE A 137 0.58 -13.57 5.01
CA ILE A 137 0.43 -13.75 6.47
C ILE A 137 -1.05 -13.88 6.83
N LEU A 138 -1.90 -13.01 6.29
CA LEU A 138 -3.35 -13.03 6.53
C LEU A 138 -4.00 -14.31 5.99
N GLN A 139 -3.60 -14.76 4.80
CA GLN A 139 -4.01 -16.01 4.16
C GLN A 139 -3.68 -17.23 5.03
N ILE A 140 -2.43 -17.36 5.48
CA ILE A 140 -2.01 -18.40 6.43
C ILE A 140 -2.84 -18.37 7.72
N SER A 141 -3.28 -17.17 8.12
CA SER A 141 -4.02 -16.95 9.36
C SER A 141 -5.52 -17.23 9.24
N GLY A 142 -6.00 -17.58 8.04
CA GLY A 142 -7.37 -18.02 7.80
C GLY A 142 -8.28 -16.96 7.15
N LEU A 143 -7.70 -15.92 6.54
CA LEU A 143 -8.44 -15.04 5.62
C LEU A 143 -8.34 -15.55 4.18
N GLU A 144 -9.25 -15.10 3.33
CA GLU A 144 -9.22 -15.31 1.88
C GLU A 144 -8.73 -14.04 1.20
N CYS A 145 -7.48 -14.02 0.75
CA CYS A 145 -6.80 -12.82 0.31
C CYS A 145 -6.59 -12.80 -1.21
N SER A 146 -6.83 -11.64 -1.79
CA SER A 146 -6.37 -11.30 -3.14
C SER A 146 -5.72 -9.91 -3.14
N GLY A 147 -4.82 -9.68 -4.09
CA GLY A 147 -4.13 -8.41 -4.25
C GLY A 147 -4.20 -7.91 -5.68
N ILE A 148 -4.32 -6.59 -5.85
CA ILE A 148 -4.25 -5.91 -7.14
C ILE A 148 -3.11 -4.89 -7.10
N ASP A 149 -2.24 -4.91 -8.10
CA ASP A 149 -1.18 -3.93 -8.27
C ASP A 149 -0.77 -3.84 -9.75
N PRO A 150 -0.79 -2.65 -10.37
CA PRO A 150 -0.53 -2.50 -11.81
C PRO A 150 0.91 -2.82 -12.22
N TYR A 151 1.83 -2.75 -11.26
CA TYR A 151 3.28 -2.90 -11.48
C TYR A 151 3.80 -4.29 -11.13
N LEU A 152 2.91 -5.23 -10.78
CA LEU A 152 3.28 -6.65 -10.69
C LEU A 152 3.94 -7.13 -12.00
N PRO A 153 4.96 -8.01 -11.93
CA PRO A 153 5.58 -8.53 -13.15
C PRO A 153 4.58 -9.36 -13.98
N ALA A 154 3.75 -10.17 -13.31
CA ALA A 154 2.70 -10.98 -13.93
C ALA A 154 1.59 -11.30 -12.90
N GLU A 155 0.41 -11.67 -13.39
CA GLU A 155 -0.58 -12.36 -12.55
C GLU A 155 0.01 -13.66 -12.00
N SER A 156 -0.24 -13.94 -10.73
CA SER A 156 0.34 -15.12 -10.07
C SER A 156 -0.47 -15.55 -8.86
N THR A 157 -0.10 -16.69 -8.29
CA THR A 157 -0.60 -17.15 -6.99
C THR A 157 0.60 -17.46 -6.11
N THR A 158 0.61 -16.93 -4.89
CA THR A 158 1.71 -17.19 -3.95
C THR A 158 1.66 -18.63 -3.45
N PRO A 159 2.77 -19.18 -2.88
CA PRO A 159 2.75 -20.53 -2.28
C PRO A 159 1.70 -20.73 -1.19
N GLU A 160 1.30 -19.64 -0.52
CA GLU A 160 0.26 -19.61 0.52
C GLU A 160 -1.16 -19.51 -0.04
N GLY A 161 -1.33 -19.35 -1.36
CA GLY A 161 -2.63 -19.32 -2.03
C GLY A 161 -3.21 -17.91 -2.26
N VAL A 162 -2.42 -16.85 -2.09
CA VAL A 162 -2.89 -15.48 -2.39
C VAL A 162 -2.89 -15.27 -3.89
N ARG A 163 -4.05 -14.89 -4.46
CA ARG A 163 -4.13 -14.49 -5.87
C ARG A 163 -3.65 -13.05 -6.04
N LEU A 164 -2.64 -12.85 -6.88
CA LEU A 164 -2.10 -11.54 -7.24
C LEU A 164 -2.48 -11.20 -8.69
N ILE A 165 -3.11 -10.05 -8.87
CA ILE A 165 -3.69 -9.62 -10.14
C ILE A 165 -2.94 -8.36 -10.59
N ARG A 166 -2.29 -8.44 -11.75
CA ARG A 166 -1.66 -7.28 -12.38
C ARG A 166 -2.74 -6.46 -13.08
N ARG A 167 -3.19 -5.39 -12.44
CA ARG A 167 -4.25 -4.53 -12.98
C ARG A 167 -4.20 -3.16 -12.33
N ASP A 168 -4.52 -2.14 -13.11
CA ASP A 168 -4.93 -0.85 -12.57
C ASP A 168 -6.45 -0.86 -12.36
N LEU A 169 -6.90 -0.54 -11.14
CA LEU A 169 -8.33 -0.46 -10.82
C LEU A 169 -9.04 0.69 -11.52
N LEU A 170 -8.29 1.68 -12.00
CA LEU A 170 -8.82 2.87 -12.66
C LEU A 170 -8.67 2.82 -14.18
N ALA A 171 -8.04 1.78 -14.73
CA ALA A 171 -8.00 1.56 -16.17
C ALA A 171 -9.34 1.00 -16.66
N GLU A 172 -9.89 1.61 -17.72
CA GLU A 172 -11.09 1.17 -18.43
C GLU A 172 -10.92 -0.21 -19.11
#